data_AF-A0A8H5HWX0-F1
#
_entry.id   AF-A0A8H5HWX0-F1
#
_cell.length_a   1.000
_cell.length_b   1.000
_cell.length_c   1.000
_cell.angle_alpha   90.00
_cell.angle_beta   90.00
_cell.angle_gamma   90.00
#
_symmetry.space_group_name_H-M   'P 1'
#
loop_
_entity.id
_entity.type
_entity.pdbx_description
1 polymer ?
#
loop_
_entity_poly.entity_id
_entity_poly.type
_entity_poly.pdbx_seq_one_letter_code
_entity_poly.pdbx_strand_id
1 'polypeptide(L)'
;MSKAHSKCMRAVDYPPFGSNRSCTRSLLQEIIDIVEKCHAQVPFVSLQLLLTSLPIDQLDTLVASHFPTPGSPLTLHFYTESIDQIKRLREINRILSTTGNIHSNFVKILKHHHPIPSDHAAFLVLRNLNSLDECIVGKMEMVENALWESLDDYPDQAKRRLKILMNRVSSLDTTSAIKGLKHVRPLDFMTLNVGCWVNDEIVNYFVTKWCAASGHTLGLSSFFAPKCLFLPGTSTPRNGYLTKADEATVERWCRKAMIKQNLQTWDSVFIPINENRAHWFSARIDFQRKRIDIYDSLQERCLNNREKPPLLRRNANLMLVLLWVTEVFSRIRGKEIDLKKNAESGWVFDPHFKV
;
A
#
# COMPACT_ATOMS: atom_id res chain seq x y z
N MET A 1 29.75 9.08 -26.74
CA MET A 1 30.85 8.28 -26.17
C MET A 1 30.43 7.86 -24.77
N SER A 2 30.12 6.57 -24.58
CA SER A 2 30.02 5.81 -23.31
C SER A 2 29.07 4.62 -23.53
N LYS A 3 29.57 3.61 -24.24
CA LYS A 3 29.00 2.26 -24.34
C LYS A 3 30.17 1.29 -24.23
N ALA A 4 30.85 1.32 -23.09
CA ALA A 4 31.98 0.46 -22.83
C ALA A 4 32.17 0.27 -21.31
N HIS A 5 31.19 -0.31 -20.61
CA HIS A 5 31.36 -0.79 -19.22
C HIS A 5 30.56 -2.07 -18.89
N SER A 6 30.01 -2.79 -19.88
CA SER A 6 29.14 -3.97 -19.62
C SER A 6 29.72 -5.31 -20.11
N LYS A 7 31.04 -5.45 -20.23
CA LYS A 7 31.65 -6.73 -20.59
C LYS A 7 32.94 -6.91 -19.80
N CYS A 8 32.84 -7.63 -18.67
CA CYS A 8 33.75 -8.67 -18.19
C CYS A 8 33.69 -8.79 -16.66
N MET A 9 32.67 -9.45 -16.12
CA MET A 9 32.76 -10.12 -14.81
C MET A 9 32.16 -11.53 -14.97
N ARG A 10 32.91 -12.38 -15.69
CA ARG A 10 32.71 -13.83 -15.62
C ARG A 10 33.39 -14.30 -14.35
N ALA A 11 32.65 -14.99 -13.48
CA ALA A 11 33.14 -15.81 -12.37
C ALA A 11 34.47 -15.31 -11.79
N VAL A 12 34.46 -14.08 -11.26
CA VAL A 12 35.57 -13.63 -10.44
C VAL A 12 35.54 -14.54 -9.23
N ASP A 13 36.59 -15.33 -9.06
CA ASP A 13 36.92 -15.95 -7.79
C ASP A 13 37.03 -14.81 -6.78
N TYR A 14 35.90 -14.46 -6.15
CA TYR A 14 35.92 -13.55 -5.01
C TYR A 14 36.74 -14.30 -3.94
N PRO A 15 37.96 -13.84 -3.60
CA PRO A 15 38.83 -14.54 -2.65
C PRO A 15 38.15 -14.86 -1.31
N PRO A 16 37.22 -14.04 -0.77
CA PRO A 16 36.58 -14.37 0.51
C PRO A 16 35.53 -15.48 0.43
N PHE A 17 35.09 -15.91 -0.75
CA PHE A 17 33.95 -16.81 -0.94
C PHE A 17 34.30 -18.18 -1.53
N GLY A 18 35.57 -18.61 -1.44
CA GLY A 18 36.12 -19.84 -2.04
C GLY A 18 35.57 -21.17 -1.50
N SER A 19 34.27 -21.41 -1.61
CA SER A 19 33.63 -22.70 -1.33
C SER A 19 33.53 -23.54 -2.60
N ASN A 20 34.13 -24.74 -2.57
CA ASN A 20 34.02 -25.74 -3.65
C ASN A 20 32.68 -26.49 -3.65
N ARG A 21 31.73 -26.17 -2.76
CA ARG A 21 30.44 -26.89 -2.66
C ARG A 21 29.38 -26.22 -3.52
N SER A 22 28.70 -27.02 -4.34
CA SER A 22 27.67 -26.54 -5.28
C SER A 22 26.50 -25.80 -4.59
N CYS A 23 26.10 -26.23 -3.39
CA CYS A 23 25.02 -25.61 -2.61
C CYS A 23 25.40 -24.19 -2.11
N THR A 24 26.60 -23.99 -1.58
CA THR A 24 27.07 -22.68 -1.10
C THR A 24 27.29 -21.71 -2.26
N ARG A 25 27.78 -22.21 -3.40
CA ARG A 25 28.04 -21.39 -4.60
C ARG A 25 26.77 -20.75 -5.17
N SER A 26 25.67 -21.49 -5.24
CA SER A 26 24.38 -20.95 -5.71
C SER A 26 23.91 -19.79 -4.85
N LEU A 27 23.97 -19.98 -3.52
CA LEU A 27 23.53 -18.96 -2.58
C LEU A 27 24.42 -17.71 -2.60
N LEU A 28 25.73 -17.90 -2.70
CA LEU A 28 26.67 -16.78 -2.83
C LEU A 28 26.42 -15.98 -4.10
N GLN A 29 26.08 -16.65 -5.20
CA GLN A 29 25.67 -15.97 -6.42
C GLN A 29 24.38 -15.18 -6.23
N GLU A 30 23.37 -15.74 -5.55
CA GLU A 30 22.14 -15.01 -5.23
C GLU A 30 22.42 -13.75 -4.37
N ILE A 31 23.33 -13.85 -3.40
CA ILE A 31 23.77 -12.70 -2.59
C ILE A 31 24.42 -11.65 -3.48
N ILE A 32 25.37 -12.04 -4.33
CA ILE A 32 26.07 -11.13 -5.25
C ILE A 32 25.05 -10.45 -6.18
N ASP A 33 24.11 -11.20 -6.76
CA ASP A 33 23.07 -10.67 -7.64
C ASP A 33 22.19 -9.62 -6.92
N ILE A 34 21.87 -9.82 -5.64
CA ILE A 34 21.15 -8.84 -4.84
C ILE A 34 21.98 -7.59 -4.61
N VAL A 35 23.25 -7.75 -4.25
CA VAL A 35 24.17 -6.62 -4.03
C VAL A 35 24.33 -5.80 -5.30
N GLU A 36 24.52 -6.44 -6.45
CA GLU A 36 24.64 -5.77 -7.75
C GLU A 36 23.35 -5.04 -8.13
N LYS A 37 22.17 -5.64 -7.90
CA LYS A 37 20.88 -4.98 -8.12
C LYS A 37 20.70 -3.77 -7.20
N CYS A 38 21.08 -3.87 -5.93
CA CYS A 38 21.04 -2.74 -5.00
C CYS A 38 22.03 -1.65 -5.42
N HIS A 39 23.25 -2.01 -5.79
CA HIS A 39 24.30 -1.11 -6.28
C HIS A 39 23.82 -0.31 -7.50
N ALA A 40 23.11 -0.96 -8.43
CA ALA A 40 22.54 -0.31 -9.61
C ALA A 40 21.50 0.76 -9.26
N GLN A 41 20.82 0.66 -8.11
CA GLN A 41 19.87 1.66 -7.63
C GLN A 41 20.55 2.72 -6.75
N VAL A 42 21.53 2.30 -5.94
CA VAL A 42 22.32 3.19 -5.08
C VAL A 42 23.79 2.74 -5.04
N PRO A 43 24.69 3.49 -5.69
CA PRO A 43 26.09 3.09 -5.85
C PRO A 43 26.88 2.84 -4.56
N PHE A 44 26.43 3.32 -3.39
CA PHE A 44 27.13 3.04 -2.14
C PHE A 44 26.98 1.61 -1.67
N VAL A 45 25.89 0.92 -2.04
CA VAL A 45 25.69 -0.47 -1.68
C VAL A 45 26.67 -1.28 -2.50
N SER A 46 27.71 -1.79 -1.85
CA SER A 46 28.77 -2.56 -2.50
C SER A 46 29.12 -3.78 -1.66
N LEU A 47 29.67 -4.79 -2.32
CA LEU A 47 30.11 -6.00 -1.62
C LEU A 47 31.20 -5.67 -0.59
N GLN A 48 32.09 -4.71 -0.90
CA GLN A 48 33.12 -4.26 0.01
C GLN A 48 32.52 -3.66 1.30
N LEU A 49 31.51 -2.80 1.16
CA LEU A 49 30.78 -2.25 2.30
C LEU A 49 30.14 -3.38 3.12
N LEU A 50 29.44 -4.31 2.47
CA LEU A 50 28.71 -5.38 3.15
C LEU A 50 29.62 -6.44 3.79
N LEU A 51 30.89 -6.52 3.39
CA LEU A 51 31.89 -7.37 4.04
C LEU A 51 32.51 -6.74 5.29
N THR A 52 32.34 -5.43 5.49
CA THR A 52 32.89 -4.76 6.67
C THR A 52 32.00 -4.97 7.90
N SER A 53 32.62 -5.08 9.08
CA SER A 53 31.91 -5.18 10.36
C SER A 53 31.37 -3.82 10.81
N LEU A 54 30.56 -3.18 9.97
CA LEU A 54 29.97 -1.87 10.27
C LEU A 54 28.92 -2.03 11.38
N PRO A 55 28.95 -1.16 12.40
CA PRO A 55 27.83 -1.02 13.30
C PRO A 55 26.66 -0.31 12.59
N ILE A 56 25.43 -0.56 13.08
CA ILE A 56 24.18 -0.19 12.43
C ILE A 56 24.05 1.34 12.26
N ASP A 57 24.57 2.11 13.21
CA ASP A 57 24.65 3.58 13.19
C ASP A 57 25.42 4.12 11.97
N GLN A 58 26.45 3.41 11.52
CA GLN A 58 27.20 3.80 10.32
C GLN A 58 26.41 3.50 9.04
N LEU A 59 25.63 2.42 9.00
CA LEU A 59 24.74 2.12 7.88
C LEU A 59 23.62 3.16 7.79
N ASP A 60 23.02 3.55 8.92
CA ASP A 60 22.00 4.60 8.96
C ASP A 60 22.56 5.94 8.47
N THR A 61 23.74 6.33 8.96
CA THR A 61 24.45 7.54 8.49
C THR A 61 24.70 7.50 6.97
N LEU A 62 25.06 6.33 6.44
CA LEU A 62 25.31 6.15 5.01
C LEU A 62 24.01 6.25 4.19
N VAL A 63 22.92 5.64 4.66
CA VAL A 63 21.59 5.78 4.05
C VAL A 63 21.14 7.24 4.08
N ALA A 64 21.30 7.92 5.23
CA ALA A 64 20.94 9.33 5.39
C ALA A 64 21.73 10.27 4.47
N SER A 65 23.00 9.98 4.19
CA SER A 65 23.80 10.79 3.26
C SER A 65 23.38 10.64 1.80
N HIS A 66 22.83 9.48 1.40
CA HIS A 66 22.35 9.22 0.04
C HIS A 66 20.88 9.58 -0.16
N PHE A 67 20.11 9.60 0.93
CA PHE A 67 18.73 10.02 0.98
C PHE A 67 18.64 11.17 2.00
N PRO A 68 19.12 12.38 1.65
CA PRO A 68 19.04 13.51 2.57
C PRO A 68 17.58 13.84 2.86
N THR A 69 17.31 14.32 4.06
CA THR A 69 15.98 14.83 4.41
C THR A 69 15.58 15.89 3.39
N PRO A 70 14.38 15.77 2.78
CA PRO A 70 13.90 16.77 1.84
C PRO A 70 13.95 18.18 2.45
N GLY A 71 14.18 19.19 1.61
CA GLY A 71 14.26 20.59 2.04
C GLY A 71 12.93 21.15 2.53
N SER A 72 12.74 22.47 2.40
CA SER A 72 11.51 23.10 2.89
C SER A 72 10.24 22.56 2.18
N PRO A 73 9.18 22.17 2.93
CA PRO A 73 7.92 21.66 2.37
C PRO A 73 7.17 22.69 1.52
N LEU A 74 7.60 23.96 1.59
CA LEU A 74 7.05 25.07 0.84
C LEU A 74 7.46 25.04 -0.65
N THR A 75 8.43 24.22 -1.03
CA THR A 75 9.04 24.23 -2.38
C THR A 75 8.51 23.11 -3.28
N LEU A 76 8.45 23.33 -4.61
CA LEU A 76 8.11 22.24 -5.55
C LEU A 76 9.18 21.12 -5.52
N HIS A 77 10.43 21.53 -5.30
CA HIS A 77 11.57 20.62 -5.21
C HIS A 77 11.37 19.58 -4.10
N PHE A 78 10.87 19.98 -2.93
CA PHE A 78 10.53 19.05 -1.84
C PHE A 78 9.62 17.91 -2.29
N TYR A 79 8.52 18.20 -3.00
CA TYR A 79 7.59 17.16 -3.45
C TYR A 79 8.21 16.25 -4.49
N THR A 80 8.91 16.82 -5.48
CA THR A 80 9.55 16.04 -6.53
C THR A 80 10.66 15.14 -5.98
N GLU A 81 11.45 15.68 -5.05
CA GLU A 81 12.55 14.97 -4.39
C GLU A 81 12.02 13.86 -3.50
N SER A 82 11.02 14.16 -2.65
CA SER A 82 10.40 13.16 -1.77
C SER A 82 9.82 11.99 -2.57
N ILE A 83 9.10 12.29 -3.67
CA ILE A 83 8.53 11.23 -4.53
C ILE A 83 9.62 10.40 -5.20
N ASP A 84 10.72 11.02 -5.66
CA ASP A 84 11.84 10.29 -6.26
C ASP A 84 12.55 9.40 -5.24
N GLN A 85 12.85 9.94 -4.05
CA GLN A 85 13.44 9.19 -2.94
C GLN A 85 12.56 8.00 -2.56
N ILE A 86 11.24 8.20 -2.37
CA ILE A 86 10.30 7.12 -2.06
C ILE A 86 10.33 6.03 -3.14
N LYS A 87 10.36 6.40 -4.42
CA LYS A 87 10.44 5.41 -5.52
C LYS A 87 11.72 4.60 -5.45
N ARG A 88 12.86 5.24 -5.24
CA ARG A 88 14.17 4.59 -5.14
C ARG A 88 14.26 3.69 -3.91
N LEU A 89 13.82 4.18 -2.75
CA LEU A 89 13.75 3.41 -1.50
C LEU A 89 12.86 2.17 -1.63
N ARG A 90 11.69 2.31 -2.25
CA ARG A 90 10.79 1.16 -2.52
C ARG A 90 11.40 0.13 -3.45
N GLU A 91 12.11 0.57 -4.49
CA GLU A 91 12.77 -0.37 -5.40
C GLU A 91 13.90 -1.15 -4.69
N ILE A 92 14.67 -0.49 -3.83
CA ILE A 92 15.68 -1.15 -3.01
C ILE A 92 15.03 -2.14 -2.04
N ASN A 93 14.00 -1.71 -1.30
CA ASN A 93 13.27 -2.59 -0.37
C ASN A 93 12.66 -3.79 -1.10
N ARG A 94 12.16 -3.63 -2.34
CA ARG A 94 11.69 -4.74 -3.17
C ARG A 94 12.81 -5.73 -3.54
N ILE A 95 14.03 -5.24 -3.76
CA ILE A 95 15.20 -6.10 -4.01
C ILE A 95 15.59 -6.81 -2.70
N LEU A 96 15.66 -6.07 -1.59
CA LEU A 96 16.05 -6.59 -0.28
C LEU A 96 15.02 -7.57 0.30
N SER A 97 13.73 -7.41 0.03
CA SER A 97 12.70 -8.35 0.53
C SER A 97 12.89 -9.78 0.02
N THR A 98 13.73 -9.99 -1.00
CA THR A 98 14.13 -11.33 -1.47
C THR A 98 15.17 -12.02 -0.58
N THR A 99 15.89 -11.28 0.28
CA THR A 99 16.95 -11.81 1.16
C THR A 99 16.42 -12.71 2.27
N GLY A 100 15.18 -12.53 2.72
CA GLY A 100 14.60 -13.34 3.80
C GLY A 100 14.61 -14.85 3.48
N ASN A 101 14.31 -15.19 2.23
CA ASN A 101 14.39 -16.57 1.75
C ASN A 101 15.83 -17.09 1.77
N ILE A 102 16.79 -16.27 1.35
CA ILE A 102 18.22 -16.60 1.28
C ILE A 102 18.78 -16.85 2.67
N HIS A 103 18.48 -15.97 3.65
CA HIS A 103 18.92 -16.16 5.04
C HIS A 103 18.40 -17.48 5.61
N SER A 104 17.12 -17.80 5.40
CA SER A 104 16.54 -19.06 5.90
C SER A 104 17.20 -20.30 5.28
N ASN A 105 17.52 -20.24 3.98
CA ASN A 105 18.18 -21.31 3.26
C ASN A 105 19.64 -21.45 3.70
N PHE A 106 20.33 -20.34 3.91
CA PHE A 106 21.72 -20.34 4.39
C PHE A 106 21.85 -20.97 5.77
N VAL A 107 20.99 -20.59 6.71
CA VAL A 107 20.98 -21.18 8.07
C VAL A 107 20.74 -22.68 8.02
N LYS A 108 19.86 -23.17 7.13
CA LYS A 108 19.66 -24.62 6.93
C LYS A 108 20.92 -25.30 6.40
N ILE A 109 21.57 -24.71 5.40
CA ILE A 109 22.81 -25.24 4.80
C ILE A 109 23.92 -25.31 5.85
N LEU A 110 24.09 -24.26 6.66
CA LEU A 110 25.11 -24.22 7.72
C LEU A 110 24.92 -25.29 8.79
N LYS A 111 23.68 -25.67 9.13
CA LYS A 111 23.42 -26.75 10.10
C LYS A 111 23.95 -28.11 9.66
N HIS A 112 24.12 -28.32 8.35
CA HIS A 112 24.56 -29.58 7.77
C HIS A 112 26.05 -29.59 7.40
N HIS A 113 26.78 -28.50 7.66
CA HIS A 113 28.15 -28.32 7.24
C HIS A 113 29.03 -27.80 8.39
N HIS A 114 30.31 -28.19 8.40
CA HIS A 114 31.27 -27.55 9.29
C HIS A 114 31.56 -26.14 8.78
N PRO A 115 31.56 -25.11 9.66
CA PRO A 115 31.76 -23.73 9.25
C PRO A 115 33.15 -23.53 8.65
N ILE A 116 33.20 -22.94 7.45
CA ILE A 116 34.41 -22.54 6.72
C ILE A 116 34.51 -21.00 6.80
N PRO A 117 35.71 -20.37 6.71
CA PRO A 117 35.84 -18.90 6.73
C PRO A 117 34.92 -18.14 5.76
N SER A 118 34.61 -18.72 4.59
CA SER A 118 33.65 -18.17 3.63
C SER A 118 32.22 -18.04 4.18
N ASP A 119 31.86 -18.88 5.15
CA ASP A 119 30.56 -18.84 5.81
C ASP A 119 30.43 -17.62 6.73
N HIS A 120 31.55 -17.18 7.33
CA HIS A 120 31.58 -15.96 8.12
C HIS A 120 31.36 -14.71 7.26
N ALA A 121 32.02 -14.64 6.10
CA ALA A 121 31.82 -13.55 5.14
C ALA A 121 30.37 -13.49 4.65
N ALA A 122 29.78 -14.64 4.30
CA ALA A 122 28.40 -14.72 3.83
C ALA A 122 27.41 -14.34 4.94
N PHE A 123 27.67 -14.78 6.18
CA PHE A 123 26.88 -14.40 7.35
C PHE A 123 26.94 -12.88 7.60
N LEU A 124 28.13 -12.28 7.53
CA LEU A 124 28.30 -10.83 7.68
C LEU A 124 27.53 -10.06 6.60
N VAL A 125 27.63 -10.48 5.34
CA VAL A 125 26.89 -9.84 4.24
C VAL A 125 25.38 -9.94 4.45
N LEU A 126 24.86 -11.11 4.80
CA LEU A 126 23.42 -11.29 5.06
C LEU A 126 22.94 -10.45 6.25
N ARG A 127 23.72 -10.41 7.34
CA ARG A 127 23.43 -9.57 8.50
C ARG A 127 23.37 -8.09 8.10
N ASN A 128 24.35 -7.62 7.33
CA ASN A 128 24.43 -6.23 6.90
C ASN A 128 23.33 -5.88 5.86
N LEU A 129 22.92 -6.83 5.01
CA LEU A 129 21.77 -6.67 4.11
C LEU A 129 20.45 -6.52 4.89
N ASN A 130 20.26 -7.30 5.95
CA ASN A 130 19.08 -7.15 6.81
C ASN A 130 19.09 -5.81 7.55
N SER A 131 20.25 -5.38 8.07
CA SER A 131 20.40 -4.07 8.72
C SER A 131 20.13 -2.92 7.73
N LEU A 132 20.58 -3.07 6.48
CA LEU A 132 20.29 -2.12 5.41
C LEU A 132 18.79 -2.06 5.10
N ASP A 133 18.10 -3.20 5.07
CA ASP A 133 16.64 -3.24 4.86
C ASP A 133 15.90 -2.45 5.94
N GLU A 134 16.24 -2.66 7.21
CA GLU A 134 15.67 -1.90 8.33
C GLU A 134 15.91 -0.38 8.19
N CYS A 135 17.13 0.03 7.83
CA CYS A 135 17.45 1.45 7.60
C CYS A 135 16.68 2.04 6.41
N ILE A 136 16.53 1.27 5.31
CA ILE A 136 15.79 1.70 4.13
C ILE A 136 14.30 1.85 4.43
N VAL A 137 13.71 0.91 5.18
CA VAL A 137 12.31 0.99 5.62
C VAL A 137 12.10 2.21 6.52
N GLY A 138 12.94 2.39 7.55
CA GLY A 138 12.84 3.54 8.45
C GLY A 138 12.99 4.87 7.70
N LYS A 139 13.92 4.96 6.75
CA LYS A 139 14.09 6.15 5.92
C LYS A 139 12.90 6.41 5.01
N MET A 140 12.34 5.36 4.40
CA MET A 140 11.15 5.45 3.56
C MET A 140 9.95 5.97 4.36
N GLU A 141 9.69 5.41 5.53
CA GLU A 141 8.62 5.87 6.43
C GLU A 141 8.82 7.34 6.83
N MET A 142 10.05 7.74 7.16
CA MET A 142 10.37 9.13 7.51
C MET A 142 10.06 10.09 6.36
N VAL A 143 10.47 9.77 5.12
CA VAL A 143 10.22 10.62 3.94
C VAL A 143 8.73 10.64 3.58
N GLU A 144 8.03 9.50 3.69
CA GLU A 144 6.59 9.43 3.46
C GLU A 144 5.82 10.26 4.49
N ASN A 145 6.14 10.13 5.78
CA ASN A 145 5.49 10.90 6.84
C ASN A 145 5.73 12.39 6.65
N ALA A 146 6.97 12.82 6.39
CA ALA A 146 7.26 14.23 6.12
C ALA A 146 6.47 14.77 4.91
N LEU A 147 6.31 13.96 3.86
CA LEU A 147 5.48 14.31 2.71
C LEU A 147 4.00 14.43 3.10
N TRP A 148 3.44 13.48 3.85
CA TRP A 148 2.03 13.49 4.25
C TRP A 148 1.72 14.65 5.20
N GLU A 149 2.52 14.82 6.25
CA GLU A 149 2.42 15.93 7.20
C GLU A 149 2.48 17.28 6.48
N SER A 150 3.34 17.42 5.46
CA SER A 150 3.41 18.67 4.69
C SER A 150 2.12 19.00 3.93
N LEU A 151 1.35 17.98 3.52
CA LEU A 151 0.08 18.19 2.82
C LEU A 151 -1.00 18.68 3.78
N ASP A 152 -0.95 18.23 5.03
CA ASP A 152 -1.91 18.57 6.08
C ASP A 152 -1.58 19.90 6.76
N ASP A 153 -0.31 20.16 7.03
CA ASP A 153 0.16 21.38 7.69
C ASP A 153 0.11 22.61 6.76
N TYR A 154 0.24 22.38 5.44
CA TYR A 154 0.33 23.45 4.45
C TYR A 154 -0.67 23.29 3.29
N PRO A 155 -1.98 23.19 3.56
CA PRO A 155 -2.98 22.80 2.58
C PRO A 155 -3.10 23.79 1.42
N ASP A 156 -2.92 25.09 1.66
CA ASP A 156 -2.98 26.10 0.60
C ASP A 156 -1.79 26.04 -0.36
N GLN A 157 -0.62 25.66 0.16
CA GLN A 157 0.55 25.49 -0.68
C GLN A 157 0.46 24.18 -1.44
N ALA A 158 0.01 23.09 -0.81
CA ALA A 158 -0.31 21.84 -1.47
C ALA A 158 -1.30 22.06 -2.64
N LYS A 159 -2.39 22.82 -2.43
CA LYS A 159 -3.31 23.23 -3.51
C LYS A 159 -2.60 23.98 -4.63
N ARG A 160 -1.79 25.00 -4.31
CA ARG A 160 -1.03 25.76 -5.33
C ARG A 160 -0.10 24.85 -6.13
N ARG A 161 0.57 23.90 -5.49
CA ARG A 161 1.47 22.93 -6.14
C ARG A 161 0.71 21.97 -7.02
N LEU A 162 -0.40 21.40 -6.54
CA LEU A 162 -1.29 20.56 -7.34
C LEU A 162 -1.76 21.29 -8.59
N LYS A 163 -2.18 22.56 -8.47
CA LYS A 163 -2.57 23.38 -9.62
C LYS A 163 -1.45 23.52 -10.66
N ILE A 164 -0.21 23.75 -10.22
CA ILE A 164 0.97 23.81 -11.13
C ILE A 164 1.18 22.47 -11.83
N LEU A 165 1.11 21.36 -11.09
CA LEU A 165 1.28 20.01 -11.65
C LEU A 165 0.18 19.69 -12.67
N MET A 166 -1.08 19.98 -12.34
CA MET A 166 -2.21 19.75 -13.23
C MET A 166 -2.10 20.59 -14.51
N ASN A 167 -1.72 21.86 -14.40
CA ASN A 167 -1.49 22.72 -15.58
C ASN A 167 -0.40 22.15 -16.50
N ARG A 168 0.69 21.60 -15.94
CA ARG A 168 1.74 20.94 -16.72
C ARG A 168 1.19 19.70 -17.44
N VAL A 169 0.43 18.85 -16.75
CA VAL A 169 -0.18 17.65 -17.36
C VAL A 169 -1.16 18.03 -18.48
N SER A 170 -1.93 19.11 -18.32
CA SER A 170 -2.83 19.60 -19.36
C SER A 170 -2.10 20.23 -20.55
N SER A 171 -0.93 20.84 -20.33
CA SER A 171 -0.09 21.40 -21.40
C SER A 171 0.65 20.32 -22.20
N LEU A 172 0.89 19.17 -21.57
CA LEU A 172 1.38 17.96 -22.22
C LEU A 172 0.19 17.22 -22.85
N ASP A 173 0.45 16.32 -23.81
CA ASP A 173 -0.56 15.35 -24.20
C ASP A 173 -0.94 14.49 -22.96
N THR A 174 -2.08 14.81 -22.37
CA THR A 174 -2.55 14.19 -21.13
C THR A 174 -2.70 12.68 -21.30
N THR A 175 -3.04 12.21 -22.51
CA THR A 175 -3.15 10.77 -22.82
C THR A 175 -1.82 10.07 -22.61
N SER A 176 -0.74 10.67 -23.11
CA SER A 176 0.62 10.16 -22.90
C SER A 176 1.05 10.24 -21.44
N ALA A 177 0.71 11.33 -20.73
CA ALA A 177 1.06 11.51 -19.33
C ALA A 177 0.42 10.47 -18.39
N ILE A 178 -0.78 9.97 -18.72
CA ILE A 178 -1.52 9.02 -17.88
C ILE A 178 -1.52 7.58 -18.39
N LYS A 179 -0.68 7.24 -19.37
CA LYS A 179 -0.66 5.92 -20.05
C LYS A 179 -0.59 4.70 -19.11
N GLY A 180 -0.11 4.87 -17.88
CA GLY A 180 -0.08 3.82 -16.84
C GLY A 180 -1.35 3.69 -15.98
N LEU A 181 -2.30 4.61 -16.06
CA LEU A 181 -3.51 4.64 -15.23
C LEU A 181 -4.64 3.86 -15.92
N LYS A 182 -4.68 2.54 -15.69
CA LYS A 182 -5.71 1.66 -16.28
C LYS A 182 -7.12 2.20 -16.00
N HIS A 183 -7.93 2.31 -17.05
CA HIS A 183 -9.33 2.76 -17.02
C HIS A 183 -9.55 4.22 -16.59
N VAL A 184 -8.51 5.05 -16.49
CA VAL A 184 -8.63 6.48 -16.24
C VAL A 184 -8.43 7.23 -17.55
N ARG A 185 -9.43 7.97 -18.02
CA ARG A 185 -9.31 8.83 -19.20
C ARG A 185 -8.77 10.20 -18.81
N PRO A 186 -8.25 10.99 -19.77
CA PRO A 186 -7.80 12.36 -19.50
C PRO A 186 -8.82 13.21 -18.74
N LEU A 187 -10.10 13.15 -19.12
CA LEU A 187 -11.17 13.89 -18.44
C LEU A 187 -11.39 13.41 -17.00
N ASP A 188 -11.26 12.11 -16.73
CA ASP A 188 -11.37 11.57 -15.38
C ASP A 188 -10.19 12.05 -14.53
N PHE A 189 -8.98 12.01 -15.08
CA PHE A 189 -7.76 12.51 -14.43
C PHE A 189 -7.87 13.99 -14.05
N MET A 190 -8.47 14.81 -14.91
CA MET A 190 -8.67 16.24 -14.64
C MET A 190 -9.57 16.51 -13.42
N THR A 191 -10.36 15.53 -12.95
CA THR A 191 -11.14 15.67 -11.71
C THR A 191 -10.31 15.73 -10.44
N LEU A 192 -9.01 15.39 -10.51
CA LEU A 192 -8.04 15.61 -9.43
C LEU A 192 -7.58 17.07 -9.29
N ASN A 193 -8.02 17.97 -10.17
CA ASN A 193 -7.63 19.37 -10.09
C ASN A 193 -8.24 20.09 -8.87
N VAL A 194 -7.61 21.19 -8.47
CA VAL A 194 -8.06 21.99 -7.33
C VAL A 194 -9.46 22.52 -7.57
N GLY A 195 -10.36 22.28 -6.62
CA GLY A 195 -11.76 22.72 -6.68
C GLY A 195 -12.68 21.83 -7.54
N CYS A 196 -12.17 20.72 -8.07
CA CYS A 196 -12.97 19.75 -8.79
C CYS A 196 -13.49 18.63 -7.87
N TRP A 197 -14.63 18.06 -8.25
CA TRP A 197 -15.18 16.87 -7.62
C TRP A 197 -14.56 15.63 -8.24
N VAL A 198 -13.89 14.81 -7.43
CA VAL A 198 -13.37 13.52 -7.90
C VAL A 198 -14.50 12.59 -8.34
N ASN A 199 -14.31 11.93 -9.48
CA ASN A 199 -15.32 11.04 -10.05
C ASN A 199 -15.10 9.57 -9.68
N ASP A 200 -16.06 8.72 -10.08
CA ASP A 200 -16.04 7.29 -9.84
C ASP A 200 -14.78 6.60 -10.40
N GLU A 201 -14.31 6.98 -11.59
CA GLU A 201 -13.15 6.34 -12.22
C GLU A 201 -11.87 6.56 -11.42
N ILE A 202 -11.67 7.77 -10.89
CA ILE A 202 -10.54 8.09 -10.02
C ILE A 202 -10.63 7.33 -8.69
N VAL A 203 -11.79 7.34 -8.03
CA VAL A 203 -11.99 6.59 -6.79
C VAL A 203 -11.76 5.09 -7.02
N ASN A 204 -12.34 4.51 -8.08
CA ASN A 204 -12.19 3.10 -8.41
C ASN A 204 -10.75 2.72 -8.76
N TYR A 205 -9.99 3.61 -9.41
CA TYR A 205 -8.57 3.42 -9.66
C TYR A 205 -7.80 3.29 -8.34
N PHE A 206 -7.97 4.23 -7.41
CA PHE A 206 -7.26 4.22 -6.13
C PHE A 206 -7.68 3.05 -5.23
N VAL A 207 -8.97 2.72 -5.19
CA VAL A 207 -9.44 1.53 -4.45
C VAL A 207 -8.80 0.27 -4.98
N THR A 208 -8.78 0.08 -6.31
CA THR A 208 -8.14 -1.10 -6.92
C THR A 208 -6.65 -1.12 -6.59
N LYS A 209 -5.96 0.01 -6.76
CA LYS A 209 -4.51 0.13 -6.54
C LYS A 209 -4.11 -0.18 -5.10
N TRP A 210 -4.74 0.47 -4.13
CA TRP A 210 -4.36 0.37 -2.71
C TRP A 210 -4.85 -0.94 -2.08
N CYS A 211 -6.05 -1.40 -2.41
CA CYS A 211 -6.53 -2.67 -1.87
C CYS A 211 -5.73 -3.85 -2.43
N ALA A 212 -5.39 -3.85 -3.73
CA ALA A 212 -4.49 -4.86 -4.30
C ALA A 212 -3.09 -4.82 -3.65
N ALA A 213 -2.54 -3.62 -3.41
CA ALA A 213 -1.24 -3.48 -2.75
C ALA A 213 -1.25 -3.99 -1.30
N SER A 214 -2.38 -3.90 -0.58
CA SER A 214 -2.49 -4.45 0.77
C SER A 214 -2.38 -5.98 0.78
N GLY A 215 -2.89 -6.67 -0.24
CA GLY A 215 -2.96 -8.14 -0.31
C GLY A 215 -3.98 -8.78 0.65
N HIS A 216 -4.63 -8.02 1.53
CA HIS A 216 -5.58 -8.54 2.53
C HIS A 216 -6.86 -7.70 2.69
N THR A 217 -7.02 -6.65 1.88
CA THR A 217 -8.23 -5.81 1.85
C THR A 217 -8.96 -6.01 0.53
N LEU A 218 -10.24 -6.39 0.57
CA LEU A 218 -11.12 -6.45 -0.59
C LEU A 218 -11.71 -5.06 -0.88
N GLY A 219 -11.27 -4.39 -1.94
CA GLY A 219 -11.82 -3.11 -2.37
C GLY A 219 -13.02 -3.27 -3.31
N LEU A 220 -14.20 -2.79 -2.93
CA LEU A 220 -15.36 -2.78 -3.82
C LEU A 220 -15.35 -1.52 -4.69
N SER A 221 -15.93 -1.58 -5.89
CA SER A 221 -16.09 -0.37 -6.71
C SER A 221 -17.19 0.54 -6.15
N SER A 222 -17.15 1.82 -6.48
CA SER A 222 -18.18 2.83 -6.13
C SER A 222 -19.60 2.43 -6.56
N PHE A 223 -19.74 1.59 -7.58
CA PHE A 223 -21.02 1.07 -8.05
C PHE A 223 -21.64 -0.02 -7.17
N PHE A 224 -20.90 -0.56 -6.20
CA PHE A 224 -21.41 -1.57 -5.28
C PHE A 224 -22.48 -0.97 -4.36
N ALA A 225 -22.18 0.17 -3.73
CA ALA A 225 -23.06 0.83 -2.78
C ALA A 225 -24.46 1.15 -3.36
N PRO A 226 -24.60 1.86 -4.50
CA PRO A 226 -25.92 2.12 -5.09
C PRO A 226 -26.68 0.86 -5.50
N LYS A 227 -25.98 -0.26 -5.75
CA LYS A 227 -26.63 -1.51 -6.14
C LYS A 227 -27.10 -2.34 -4.94
N CYS A 228 -26.27 -2.40 -3.89
CA CYS A 228 -26.42 -3.34 -2.78
C CYS A 228 -26.87 -2.67 -1.47
N LEU A 229 -26.50 -1.42 -1.23
CA LEU A 229 -26.73 -0.74 0.05
C LEU A 229 -27.96 0.18 0.04
N PHE A 230 -28.30 0.74 -1.13
CA PHE A 230 -29.38 1.72 -1.27
C PHE A 230 -30.56 1.20 -2.10
N LEU A 231 -31.71 1.84 -1.94
CA LEU A 231 -32.86 1.64 -2.82
C LEU A 231 -32.53 2.17 -4.23
N PRO A 232 -32.97 1.48 -5.31
CA PRO A 232 -32.62 1.86 -6.68
C PRO A 232 -32.91 3.34 -6.98
N GLY A 233 -31.89 4.06 -7.48
CA GLY A 233 -32.03 5.48 -7.87
C GLY A 233 -32.06 6.47 -6.70
N THR A 234 -31.79 6.04 -5.48
CA THR A 234 -31.81 6.90 -4.28
C THR A 234 -30.55 6.74 -3.43
N SER A 235 -30.37 7.62 -2.45
CA SER A 235 -29.40 7.42 -1.36
C SER A 235 -30.04 6.92 -0.06
N THR A 236 -31.29 6.42 -0.13
CA THR A 236 -31.97 5.85 1.03
C THR A 236 -31.47 4.43 1.26
N PRO A 237 -30.88 4.11 2.43
CA PRO A 237 -30.43 2.76 2.73
C PRO A 237 -31.59 1.77 2.61
N ARG A 238 -31.30 0.56 2.15
CA ARG A 238 -32.30 -0.52 2.14
C ARG A 238 -32.69 -0.85 3.58
N ASN A 239 -33.98 -0.99 3.84
CA ASN A 239 -34.47 -1.44 5.13
C ASN A 239 -34.91 -2.91 5.03
N GLY A 240 -34.58 -3.72 6.04
CA GLY A 240 -35.07 -5.09 6.17
C GLY A 240 -34.09 -6.21 5.79
N TYR A 241 -34.62 -7.42 5.64
CA TYR A 241 -33.87 -8.61 5.22
C TYR A 241 -33.68 -8.58 3.71
N LEU A 242 -32.43 -8.59 3.27
CA LEU A 242 -32.09 -8.66 1.86
C LEU A 242 -32.35 -10.07 1.35
N THR A 243 -32.87 -10.15 0.14
CA THR A 243 -33.35 -11.39 -0.48
C THR A 243 -32.19 -12.30 -0.90
N LYS A 244 -32.47 -13.56 -1.22
CA LYS A 244 -31.48 -14.45 -1.86
C LYS A 244 -30.89 -13.84 -3.15
N ALA A 245 -31.66 -13.03 -3.87
CA ALA A 245 -31.19 -12.34 -5.07
C ALA A 245 -30.20 -11.20 -4.74
N ASP A 246 -30.40 -10.50 -3.62
CA ASP A 246 -29.47 -9.48 -3.13
C ASP A 246 -28.15 -10.14 -2.67
N GLU A 247 -28.23 -11.28 -1.98
CA GLU A 247 -27.06 -12.07 -1.59
C GLU A 247 -26.24 -12.51 -2.82
N ALA A 248 -26.90 -13.10 -3.83
CA ALA A 248 -26.25 -13.47 -5.08
C ALA A 248 -25.60 -12.27 -5.80
N THR A 249 -26.19 -11.08 -5.66
CA THR A 249 -25.61 -9.85 -6.19
C THR A 249 -24.33 -9.47 -5.44
N VAL A 250 -24.34 -9.50 -4.11
CA VAL A 250 -23.15 -9.24 -3.28
C VAL A 250 -22.04 -10.25 -3.57
N GLU A 251 -22.36 -11.54 -3.68
CA GLU A 251 -21.40 -12.57 -4.05
C GLU A 251 -20.73 -12.29 -5.39
N ARG A 252 -21.51 -11.93 -6.41
CA ARG A 252 -20.98 -11.62 -7.74
C ARG A 252 -20.01 -10.43 -7.69
N TRP A 253 -20.34 -9.39 -6.93
CA TRP A 253 -19.44 -8.24 -6.72
C TRP A 253 -18.17 -8.64 -5.99
N CYS A 254 -18.28 -9.45 -4.93
CA CYS A 254 -17.14 -9.97 -4.18
C CYS A 254 -16.19 -10.75 -5.11
N ARG A 255 -16.71 -11.73 -5.86
CA ARG A 255 -15.91 -12.54 -6.80
C ARG A 255 -15.23 -11.67 -7.85
N LYS A 256 -15.96 -10.70 -8.43
CA LYS A 256 -15.39 -9.77 -9.42
C LYS A 256 -14.24 -8.93 -8.82
N ALA A 257 -14.41 -8.43 -7.59
CA ALA A 257 -13.40 -7.65 -6.90
C ALA A 257 -12.15 -8.50 -6.57
N MET A 258 -12.34 -9.72 -6.07
CA MET A 258 -11.24 -10.67 -5.80
C MET A 258 -10.42 -10.97 -7.06
N ILE A 259 -11.07 -11.27 -8.18
CA ILE A 259 -10.38 -11.50 -9.46
C ILE A 259 -9.60 -10.26 -9.90
N LYS A 260 -10.24 -9.08 -9.84
CA LYS A 260 -9.60 -7.82 -10.27
C LYS A 260 -8.37 -7.46 -9.42
N GLN A 261 -8.39 -7.79 -8.13
CA GLN A 261 -7.31 -7.50 -7.19
C GLN A 261 -6.35 -8.67 -6.97
N ASN A 262 -6.55 -9.79 -7.67
CA ASN A 262 -5.77 -11.02 -7.49
C ASN A 262 -5.72 -11.50 -6.03
N LEU A 263 -6.84 -11.40 -5.32
CA LEU A 263 -6.96 -11.81 -3.91
C LEU A 263 -7.45 -13.25 -3.82
N GLN A 264 -6.71 -14.08 -3.08
CA GLN A 264 -7.15 -15.44 -2.71
C GLN A 264 -7.94 -15.43 -1.40
N THR A 265 -7.47 -14.67 -0.43
CA THR A 265 -8.10 -14.45 0.87
C THR A 265 -8.07 -12.97 1.20
N TRP A 266 -8.87 -12.57 2.18
CA TRP A 266 -8.95 -11.18 2.61
C TRP A 266 -9.53 -11.13 4.04
N ASP A 267 -9.16 -10.10 4.78
CA ASP A 267 -9.48 -9.91 6.20
C ASP A 267 -10.22 -8.60 6.48
N SER A 268 -10.26 -7.71 5.50
CA SER A 268 -11.10 -6.52 5.56
C SER A 268 -11.73 -6.21 4.20
N VAL A 269 -12.80 -5.42 4.21
CA VAL A 269 -13.47 -4.90 3.01
C VAL A 269 -13.48 -3.38 3.08
N PHE A 270 -13.11 -2.74 1.97
CA PHE A 270 -13.25 -1.30 1.78
C PHE A 270 -14.36 -1.01 0.77
N ILE A 271 -15.29 -0.14 1.16
CA ILE A 271 -16.48 0.20 0.37
C ILE A 271 -16.53 1.71 0.17
N PRO A 272 -16.17 2.24 -1.02
CA PRO A 272 -16.40 3.64 -1.35
C PRO A 272 -17.89 3.89 -1.57
N ILE A 273 -18.40 4.98 -1.03
CA ILE A 273 -19.82 5.35 -1.08
C ILE A 273 -19.95 6.76 -1.63
N ASN A 274 -20.65 6.89 -2.77
CA ASN A 274 -20.97 8.16 -3.38
C ASN A 274 -22.44 8.50 -3.11
N GLU A 275 -22.71 9.38 -2.17
CA GLU A 275 -24.06 9.83 -1.84
C GLU A 275 -24.50 10.90 -2.84
N ASN A 276 -25.50 10.58 -3.65
CA ASN A 276 -26.09 11.48 -4.65
C ASN A 276 -25.09 12.15 -5.62
N ARG A 277 -23.93 11.54 -5.89
CA ARG A 277 -22.87 12.15 -6.72
C ARG A 277 -22.34 13.49 -6.19
N ALA A 278 -22.60 13.77 -4.91
CA ALA A 278 -22.35 15.05 -4.28
C ALA A 278 -21.64 14.90 -2.94
N HIS A 279 -21.27 13.69 -2.52
CA HIS A 279 -20.44 13.48 -1.35
C HIS A 279 -19.81 12.10 -1.36
N TRP A 280 -18.52 12.02 -1.06
CA TRP A 280 -17.80 10.77 -0.89
C TRP A 280 -17.56 10.48 0.58
N PHE A 281 -17.93 9.28 0.99
CA PHE A 281 -17.52 8.70 2.26
C PHE A 281 -17.20 7.22 2.04
N SER A 282 -16.79 6.51 3.08
CA SER A 282 -16.50 5.08 2.93
C SER A 282 -16.96 4.28 4.13
N ALA A 283 -17.11 2.97 3.93
CA ALA A 283 -17.27 2.01 5.00
C ALA A 283 -16.12 1.01 4.96
N ARG A 284 -15.70 0.56 6.14
CA ARG A 284 -14.73 -0.52 6.31
C ARG A 284 -15.34 -1.60 7.17
N ILE A 285 -15.19 -2.85 6.73
CA ILE A 285 -15.48 -4.04 7.53
C ILE A 285 -14.15 -4.69 7.85
N ASP A 286 -13.80 -4.81 9.12
CA ASP A 286 -12.56 -5.40 9.59
C ASP A 286 -12.86 -6.67 10.39
N PHE A 287 -12.59 -7.83 9.81
CA PHE A 287 -12.93 -9.12 10.42
C PHE A 287 -11.95 -9.53 11.51
N GLN A 288 -10.72 -9.02 11.49
CA GLN A 288 -9.73 -9.30 12.53
C GLN A 288 -10.08 -8.54 13.80
N ARG A 289 -10.42 -7.25 13.66
CA ARG A 289 -10.81 -6.39 14.78
C ARG A 289 -12.29 -6.53 15.15
N LYS A 290 -13.08 -7.26 14.35
CA LYS A 290 -14.54 -7.37 14.46
C LYS A 290 -15.21 -5.99 14.48
N ARG A 291 -14.89 -5.16 13.50
CA ARG A 291 -15.38 -3.77 13.42
C ARG A 291 -16.07 -3.46 12.10
N ILE A 292 -17.09 -2.61 12.16
CA ILE A 292 -17.63 -1.92 11.00
C ILE A 292 -17.62 -0.43 11.29
N ASP A 293 -16.89 0.32 10.48
CA ASP A 293 -16.69 1.76 10.67
C ASP A 293 -17.10 2.50 9.38
N ILE A 294 -17.85 3.59 9.53
CA ILE A 294 -18.18 4.51 8.42
C ILE A 294 -17.36 5.80 8.60
N TYR A 295 -16.53 6.12 7.61
CA TYR A 295 -15.63 7.27 7.58
C TYR A 295 -16.23 8.35 6.69
N ASP A 296 -16.64 9.48 7.27
CA ASP A 296 -17.24 10.62 6.58
C ASP A 296 -16.47 11.89 6.97
N SER A 297 -15.90 12.58 5.98
CA SER A 297 -15.02 13.74 6.17
C SER A 297 -15.76 15.08 6.20
N LEU A 298 -17.09 15.12 6.04
CA LEU A 298 -17.83 16.38 6.15
C LEU A 298 -17.96 16.81 7.61
N GLN A 299 -17.15 17.80 8.00
CA GLN A 299 -17.04 18.31 9.36
C GLN A 299 -18.39 18.60 10.04
N GLU A 300 -19.32 19.26 9.34
CA GLU A 300 -20.65 19.55 9.85
C GLU A 300 -21.40 18.27 10.26
N ARG A 301 -21.31 17.21 9.43
CA ARG A 301 -21.89 15.90 9.74
C ARG A 301 -21.19 15.25 10.93
N CYS A 302 -19.88 15.41 11.05
CA CYS A 302 -19.14 14.90 12.20
C CYS A 302 -19.59 15.53 13.50
N LEU A 303 -19.63 16.85 13.56
CA LEU A 303 -20.02 17.59 14.76
C LEU A 303 -21.45 17.23 15.16
N ASN A 304 -22.39 17.23 14.21
CA ASN A 304 -23.80 16.95 14.46
C ASN A 304 -24.10 15.49 14.88
N ASN A 305 -23.18 14.55 14.64
CA ASN A 305 -23.38 13.13 14.98
C ASN A 305 -22.67 12.71 16.28
N ARG A 306 -21.62 13.42 16.72
CA ARG A 306 -20.80 13.02 17.87
C ARG A 306 -21.60 12.91 19.16
N GLU A 307 -22.52 13.84 19.39
CA GLU A 307 -23.32 13.91 20.62
C GLU A 307 -24.55 12.99 20.60
N LYS A 308 -24.84 12.34 19.47
CA LYS A 308 -26.02 11.50 19.32
C LYS A 308 -25.73 10.05 19.72
N PRO A 309 -26.68 9.39 20.41
CA PRO A 309 -26.68 7.94 20.57
C PRO A 309 -26.53 7.23 19.21
N PRO A 310 -25.84 6.07 19.13
CA PRO A 310 -25.53 5.41 17.85
C PRO A 310 -26.73 5.22 16.91
N LEU A 311 -27.91 4.86 17.45
CA LEU A 311 -29.14 4.66 16.68
C LEU A 311 -29.72 5.94 16.07
N LEU A 312 -29.34 7.11 16.60
CA LEU A 312 -29.78 8.43 16.13
C LEU A 312 -28.74 9.12 15.22
N ARG A 313 -27.61 8.46 14.97
CA ARG A 313 -26.58 8.97 14.05
C ARG A 313 -27.04 8.80 12.59
N ARG A 314 -26.64 9.74 11.72
CA ARG A 314 -27.08 9.85 10.31
C ARG A 314 -27.03 8.53 9.52
N ASN A 315 -26.02 7.70 9.74
CA ASN A 315 -25.81 6.46 8.99
C ASN A 315 -26.25 5.20 9.74
N ALA A 316 -27.09 5.31 10.78
CA ALA A 316 -27.56 4.15 11.54
C ALA A 316 -28.28 3.12 10.64
N ASN A 317 -29.16 3.56 9.73
CA ASN A 317 -29.84 2.66 8.80
C ASN A 317 -28.87 2.00 7.81
N LEU A 318 -27.87 2.74 7.33
CA LEU A 318 -26.82 2.18 6.49
C LEU A 318 -25.99 1.13 7.24
N MET A 319 -25.71 1.36 8.53
CA MET A 319 -25.03 0.39 9.38
C MET A 319 -25.81 -0.93 9.46
N LEU A 320 -27.14 -0.90 9.58
CA LEU A 320 -27.96 -2.12 9.60
C LEU A 320 -27.82 -2.94 8.31
N VAL A 321 -27.64 -2.29 7.16
CA VAL A 321 -27.37 -2.96 5.88
C VAL A 321 -25.96 -3.54 5.86
N LEU A 322 -24.97 -2.79 6.37
CA LEU A 322 -23.59 -3.24 6.46
C LEU A 322 -23.43 -4.44 7.39
N LEU A 323 -24.20 -4.53 8.48
CA LEU A 323 -24.25 -5.74 9.33
C LEU A 323 -24.62 -6.97 8.50
N TRP A 324 -25.67 -6.87 7.69
CA TRP A 324 -26.07 -7.98 6.81
C TRP A 324 -25.03 -8.30 5.75
N VAL A 325 -24.47 -7.27 5.09
CA VAL A 325 -23.42 -7.46 4.08
C VAL A 325 -22.21 -8.18 4.70
N THR A 326 -21.90 -7.86 5.96
CA THR A 326 -20.83 -8.51 6.72
C THR A 326 -21.11 -9.99 6.97
N GLU A 327 -22.35 -10.37 7.28
CA GLU A 327 -22.77 -11.78 7.41
C GLU A 327 -22.59 -12.53 6.07
N VAL A 328 -23.02 -11.94 4.95
CA VAL A 328 -22.82 -12.51 3.61
C VAL A 328 -21.33 -12.69 3.31
N PHE A 329 -20.54 -11.65 3.53
CA PHE A 329 -19.10 -11.72 3.31
C PHE A 329 -18.41 -12.74 4.22
N SER A 330 -18.90 -12.94 5.45
CA SER A 330 -18.42 -13.99 6.34
C SER A 330 -18.63 -15.36 5.71
N ARG A 331 -19.84 -15.63 5.20
CA ARG A 331 -20.16 -16.90 4.53
C ARG A 331 -19.27 -17.16 3.32
N ILE A 332 -19.00 -16.13 2.51
CA ILE A 332 -18.06 -16.24 1.38
C ILE A 332 -16.65 -16.61 1.85
N ARG A 333 -16.23 -16.16 3.03
CA ARG A 333 -14.96 -16.54 3.69
C ARG A 333 -15.01 -17.91 4.37
N GLY A 334 -16.13 -18.63 4.28
CA GLY A 334 -16.32 -19.92 4.98
C GLY A 334 -16.48 -19.78 6.49
N LYS A 335 -16.88 -18.60 6.99
CA LYS A 335 -17.16 -18.35 8.42
C LYS A 335 -18.62 -17.98 8.60
N GLU A 336 -19.28 -18.55 9.59
CA GLU A 336 -20.63 -18.15 9.94
C GLU A 336 -20.58 -17.11 11.06
N ILE A 337 -21.21 -15.95 10.81
CA ILE A 337 -21.38 -14.87 11.78
C ILE A 337 -22.84 -14.45 11.71
N ASP A 338 -23.49 -14.33 12.87
CA ASP A 338 -24.80 -13.71 13.03
C ASP A 338 -24.60 -12.44 13.84
N LEU A 339 -24.76 -11.27 13.22
CA LEU A 339 -24.57 -9.97 13.85
C LEU A 339 -25.91 -9.35 14.22
N LYS A 340 -26.93 -9.53 13.37
CA LYS A 340 -28.24 -8.91 13.56
C LYS A 340 -28.98 -9.44 14.78
N LYS A 341 -28.79 -10.71 15.15
CA LYS A 341 -29.50 -11.34 16.27
C LYS A 341 -28.63 -11.50 17.52
N ASN A 342 -27.37 -11.08 17.47
CA ASN A 342 -26.42 -11.33 18.54
C ASN A 342 -25.77 -10.03 19.05
N ALA A 343 -26.38 -9.46 20.08
CA ALA A 343 -25.84 -8.30 20.79
C ALA A 343 -24.49 -8.60 21.47
N GLU A 344 -24.18 -9.87 21.74
CA GLU A 344 -22.94 -10.35 22.37
C GLU A 344 -21.91 -10.84 21.34
N SER A 345 -22.08 -10.52 20.05
CA SER A 345 -21.17 -10.94 18.98
C SER A 345 -19.72 -10.46 19.16
N GLY A 346 -19.48 -9.49 20.06
CA GLY A 346 -18.18 -8.87 20.30
C GLY A 346 -17.73 -7.96 19.15
N TRP A 347 -18.63 -7.64 18.23
CA TRP A 347 -18.37 -6.70 17.16
C TRP A 347 -18.68 -5.26 17.58
N VAL A 348 -17.87 -4.32 17.10
CA VAL A 348 -18.07 -2.89 17.32
C VAL A 348 -18.53 -2.23 16.02
N PHE A 349 -19.54 -1.37 16.12
CA PHE A 349 -20.12 -0.69 14.97
C PHE A 349 -20.15 0.81 15.20
N ASP A 350 -19.48 1.57 14.34
CA ASP A 350 -19.53 3.03 14.39
C ASP A 350 -20.08 3.62 13.08
N PRO A 351 -21.34 4.12 13.07
CA PRO A 351 -21.92 4.73 11.88
C PRO A 351 -21.28 6.10 11.54
N HIS A 352 -20.37 6.60 12.37
CA HIS A 352 -19.66 7.85 12.12
C HIS A 352 -18.29 7.86 12.82
N PHE A 353 -17.38 7.01 12.35
CA PHE A 353 -16.03 6.91 12.88
C PHE A 353 -15.24 8.18 12.59
N LYS A 354 -14.42 8.63 13.56
CA LYS A 354 -13.62 9.84 13.43
C LYS A 354 -12.51 9.62 12.39
N VAL A 355 -12.54 10.43 11.33
CA VAL A 355 -11.45 10.56 10.35
C VAL A 355 -10.32 11.37 10.98
#